data_AF-A0A498NWZ0-F1
#
_entry.id   AF-A0A498NWZ0-F1
#
_cell.length_a   1.000
_cell.length_b   1.000
_cell.length_c   1.000
_cell.angle_alpha   90.00
_cell.angle_beta   90.00
_cell.angle_gamma   90.00
#
_symmetry.space_group_name_H-M   'P 1'
#
loop_
_entity.id
_entity.type
_entity.pdbx_description
1 polymer ?
#
loop_
_entity_poly.entity_id
_entity_poly.type
_entity_poly.pdbx_seq_one_letter_code
_entity_poly.pdbx_strand_id
1 'polypeptide(L)'
;MPKGLSFRTQADTREPQFHSFIITREDGSRTYGFALTFFEEVTSKQICSAMQTLYHMHNAEQYDILHTPPTPRSPEDARPTAQQLHAAPSLSRLQRFNSYDISRDTLYVSKCICLITPMAFAHACRRVLEQLHQAVTSPQPPPLPLESYVYNVLYEVPLPPVGRSLKFSGVYGPVVCQRPSTAELPLFDFPLQEVFELLGVENVLQLFTCALLEIQILLYSQRE
;
A
#
# COMPACT_ATOMS: atom_id res chain seq x y z
N MET A 1 5.07 -4.75 -4.32
CA MET A 1 3.71 -4.74 -3.77
C MET A 1 3.64 -5.71 -2.61
N PRO A 2 3.70 -5.23 -1.36
CA PRO A 2 3.72 -6.06 -0.16
C PRO A 2 2.49 -6.99 -0.04
N LYS A 3 1.33 -6.52 -0.52
CA LYS A 3 0.06 -7.26 -0.52
C LYS A 3 -0.23 -8.03 -1.82
N GLY A 4 0.76 -8.13 -2.71
CA GLY A 4 0.59 -8.76 -4.02
C GLY A 4 -0.33 -7.98 -4.96
N LEU A 5 -0.88 -8.68 -5.95
CA LEU A 5 -1.81 -8.14 -6.94
C LEU A 5 -3.18 -7.94 -6.31
N SER A 6 -3.71 -6.72 -6.37
CA SER A 6 -5.03 -6.36 -5.84
C SER A 6 -5.95 -5.91 -6.96
N PHE A 7 -7.21 -6.34 -6.90
CA PHE A 7 -8.27 -5.88 -7.78
C PHE A 7 -9.29 -5.05 -6.97
N ARG A 8 -9.82 -4.03 -7.62
CA ARG A 8 -10.82 -3.11 -7.05
C ARG A 8 -11.88 -2.81 -8.10
N THR A 9 -13.04 -2.41 -7.65
CA THR A 9 -14.13 -1.90 -8.49
C THR A 9 -14.22 -0.38 -8.37
N GLN A 10 -15.12 0.23 -9.13
CA GLN A 10 -15.45 1.65 -9.03
C GLN A 10 -15.99 2.05 -7.64
N ALA A 11 -16.52 1.11 -6.85
CA ALA A 11 -17.03 1.36 -5.50
C ALA A 11 -15.94 1.45 -4.44
N ASP A 12 -14.75 0.87 -4.70
CA ASP A 12 -13.65 0.84 -3.75
C ASP A 12 -12.82 2.12 -3.82
N THR A 13 -12.19 2.52 -2.70
CA THR A 13 -11.18 3.61 -2.71
C THR A 13 -10.04 3.24 -3.66
N ARG A 14 -9.55 4.17 -4.48
CA ARG A 14 -8.46 3.93 -5.44
C ARG A 14 -7.36 4.99 -5.37
N GLU A 15 -7.29 5.70 -4.25
CA GLU A 15 -6.27 6.73 -4.03
C GLU A 15 -4.86 6.10 -4.08
N PRO A 16 -3.89 6.73 -4.74
CA PRO A 16 -2.52 6.28 -4.73
C PRO A 16 -1.95 6.22 -3.32
N GLN A 17 -1.23 5.15 -3.00
CA GLN A 17 -0.65 4.88 -1.69
C GLN A 17 0.87 4.85 -1.82
N PHE A 18 1.55 5.63 -0.98
CA PHE A 18 3.02 5.65 -0.93
C PHE A 18 3.50 4.76 0.20
N HIS A 19 4.50 3.92 -0.09
CA HIS A 19 5.20 3.19 0.95
C HIS A 19 6.71 3.17 0.68
N SER A 20 7.50 3.07 1.74
CA SER A 20 8.96 2.91 1.65
C SER A 20 9.38 1.52 2.13
N PHE A 21 10.51 1.04 1.64
CA PHE A 21 11.13 -0.20 2.08
C PHE A 21 12.66 -0.09 2.05
N ILE A 22 13.34 -1.00 2.72
CA ILE A 22 14.81 -1.03 2.80
C ILE A 22 15.27 -2.37 2.23
N ILE A 23 16.27 -2.32 1.35
CA ILE A 23 17.01 -3.48 0.87
C ILE A 23 18.36 -3.49 1.60
N THR A 24 18.58 -4.49 2.45
CA THR A 24 19.87 -4.72 3.11
C THR A 24 20.67 -5.69 2.27
N ARG A 25 21.88 -5.29 1.90
CA ARG A 25 22.82 -6.13 1.14
C ARG A 25 23.61 -7.04 2.09
N GLU A 26 24.31 -8.01 1.52
CA GLU A 26 25.15 -8.97 2.25
C GLU A 26 26.28 -8.31 3.07
N ASP A 27 26.77 -7.14 2.64
CA ASP A 27 27.77 -6.34 3.34
C ASP A 27 27.17 -5.47 4.47
N GLY A 28 25.86 -5.58 4.72
CA GLY A 28 25.12 -4.80 5.71
C GLY A 28 24.74 -3.39 5.24
N SER A 29 25.17 -2.96 4.05
CA SER A 29 24.76 -1.67 3.48
C SER A 29 23.28 -1.67 3.10
N ARG A 30 22.66 -0.49 3.14
CA ARG A 30 21.23 -0.30 2.89
C ARG A 30 21.00 0.51 1.63
N THR A 31 20.06 0.06 0.80
CA THR A 31 19.47 0.83 -0.29
C THR A 31 18.00 1.07 0.04
N TYR A 32 17.47 2.24 -0.33
CA TYR A 32 16.12 2.66 0.05
C TYR A 32 15.21 2.60 -1.15
N GLY A 33 14.06 1.96 -1.00
CA GLY A 33 13.01 1.87 -2.01
C GLY A 33 11.82 2.72 -1.64
N PHE A 34 11.25 3.41 -2.61
CA PHE A 34 10.06 4.24 -2.47
C PHE A 34 9.10 3.89 -3.57
N ALA A 35 7.87 3.54 -3.21
CA ALA A 35 6.89 3.00 -4.14
C ALA A 35 5.59 3.80 -4.02
N LEU A 36 4.98 4.08 -5.16
CA LEU A 36 3.63 4.60 -5.26
C LEU A 36 2.77 3.52 -5.93
N THR A 37 1.86 2.94 -5.16
CA THR A 37 0.88 1.96 -5.63
C THR A 37 -0.40 2.69 -6.01
N PHE A 38 -0.94 2.41 -7.19
CA PHE A 38 -2.16 3.02 -7.71
C PHE A 38 -2.97 1.98 -8.50
N PHE A 39 -4.13 2.37 -9.03
CA PHE A 39 -5.04 1.47 -9.72
C PHE A 39 -5.32 1.95 -11.15
N GLU A 40 -5.18 1.04 -12.11
CA GLU A 40 -5.50 1.27 -13.53
C GLU A 40 -6.67 0.40 -13.96
N GLU A 41 -7.47 0.90 -14.90
CA GLU A 41 -8.58 0.15 -15.48
C GLU A 41 -8.06 -1.08 -16.24
N VAL A 42 -8.69 -2.22 -15.99
CA VAL A 42 -8.42 -3.46 -16.71
C VAL A 42 -9.17 -3.42 -18.03
N THR A 43 -8.43 -3.20 -19.12
CA THR A 43 -8.97 -3.18 -20.48
C THR A 43 -9.10 -4.58 -21.10
N SER A 44 -8.40 -5.58 -20.55
CA SER A 44 -8.43 -6.95 -21.06
C SER A 44 -9.70 -7.69 -20.65
N LYS A 45 -10.57 -7.94 -21.64
CA LYS A 45 -11.82 -8.71 -21.45
C LYS A 45 -11.57 -10.11 -20.87
N GLN A 46 -10.44 -10.75 -21.22
CA GLN A 46 -10.08 -12.07 -20.69
C GLN A 46 -9.83 -12.01 -19.18
N ILE A 47 -9.12 -10.97 -18.70
CA ILE A 47 -8.88 -10.77 -17.26
C ILE A 47 -10.20 -10.49 -16.55
N CYS A 48 -11.05 -9.63 -17.14
CA CYS A 48 -12.37 -9.35 -16.60
C CYS A 48 -13.23 -10.62 -16.46
N SER A 49 -13.31 -11.46 -17.50
CA SER A 49 -14.08 -12.71 -17.44
C SER A 49 -13.50 -13.70 -16.44
N ALA A 50 -12.17 -13.87 -16.41
CA ALA A 50 -11.51 -14.75 -15.45
C ALA A 50 -11.78 -14.29 -14.01
N MET A 51 -11.72 -12.99 -13.76
CA MET A 51 -11.99 -12.42 -12.44
C MET A 51 -13.45 -12.66 -12.01
N GLN A 52 -14.42 -12.47 -12.92
CA GLN A 52 -15.81 -12.79 -12.64
C GLN A 52 -15.99 -14.26 -12.25
N THR A 53 -15.34 -15.19 -12.98
CA THR A 53 -15.36 -16.61 -12.64
C THR A 53 -14.79 -16.86 -11.25
N LEU A 54 -13.65 -16.24 -10.90
CA LEU A 54 -13.04 -16.38 -9.57
C LEU A 54 -13.95 -15.85 -8.45
N TYR A 55 -14.61 -14.70 -8.65
CA TYR A 55 -15.59 -14.19 -7.68
C TYR A 55 -16.79 -15.14 -7.53
N HIS A 56 -17.29 -15.71 -8.63
CA HIS A 56 -18.38 -16.70 -8.57
C HIS A 56 -17.96 -17.96 -7.81
N MET A 57 -16.75 -18.48 -8.06
CA MET A 57 -16.21 -19.63 -7.35
C MET A 57 -16.05 -19.35 -5.85
N HIS A 58 -15.43 -18.21 -5.49
CA HIS A 58 -15.25 -17.83 -4.10
C HIS A 58 -16.58 -17.67 -3.34
N ASN A 59 -17.58 -17.06 -3.96
CA ASN A 59 -18.90 -16.90 -3.37
C ASN A 59 -19.62 -18.25 -3.18
N ALA A 60 -19.45 -19.19 -4.12
CA ALA A 60 -20.00 -20.54 -4.00
C ALA A 60 -19.34 -21.32 -2.84
N GLU A 61 -18.01 -21.23 -2.70
CA GLU A 61 -17.27 -21.84 -1.58
C GLU A 61 -17.69 -21.27 -0.23
N GLN A 62 -17.85 -19.95 -0.12
CA GLN A 62 -18.33 -19.31 1.13
C GLN A 62 -19.75 -19.73 1.50
N TYR A 63 -20.63 -19.89 0.51
CA TYR A 63 -21.99 -20.37 0.74
C TYR A 63 -21.99 -21.83 1.26
N ASP A 64 -21.13 -22.69 0.71
CA ASP A 64 -21.02 -24.09 1.11
C ASP A 64 -20.51 -24.25 2.55
N ILE A 65 -19.54 -23.42 2.98
CA ILE A 65 -19.03 -23.39 4.37
C ILE A 65 -20.11 -22.99 5.38
N LEU A 66 -21.02 -22.08 5.00
CA LEU A 66 -22.09 -21.60 5.88
C LEU A 66 -23.30 -22.53 5.94
N HIS A 67 -23.48 -23.37 4.92
CA HIS A 67 -24.63 -24.28 4.79
C HIS A 67 -24.29 -25.76 4.97
N THR A 68 -23.03 -26.11 5.31
CA THR A 68 -22.70 -27.48 5.71
C THR A 68 -23.38 -27.79 7.05
N PRO A 69 -24.31 -28.76 7.13
CA PRO A 69 -24.90 -29.15 8.41
C PRO A 69 -23.79 -29.70 9.32
N PRO A 70 -23.79 -29.37 10.64
CA PRO A 70 -22.84 -29.99 11.55
C PRO A 70 -23.03 -31.51 11.48
N THR A 71 -21.96 -32.22 11.14
CA THR A 71 -21.92 -33.68 11.23
C THR A 71 -22.45 -34.10 12.60
N PRO A 72 -23.38 -35.05 12.70
CA PRO A 72 -23.93 -35.46 13.99
C PRO A 72 -22.78 -36.01 14.86
N ARG A 73 -22.40 -35.24 15.88
CA ARG A 73 -21.60 -35.76 16.98
C ARG A 73 -22.45 -36.80 17.72
N SER A 74 -21.81 -37.92 18.05
CA SER A 74 -22.40 -39.06 18.75
C SER A 74 -23.27 -38.63 19.93
N PRO A 75 -24.40 -39.33 20.20
CA PRO A 75 -25.43 -38.86 21.11
C PRO A 75 -25.10 -39.18 22.58
N GLU A 76 -24.14 -38.48 23.18
CA GLU A 76 -23.95 -38.49 24.64
C GLU A 76 -23.55 -37.09 25.12
N ASP A 77 -24.54 -36.19 25.24
CA ASP A 77 -24.72 -35.28 26.38
C ASP A 77 -25.73 -34.17 26.04
N ALA A 78 -26.94 -34.30 26.60
CA ALA A 78 -28.00 -33.32 26.48
C ALA A 78 -28.11 -32.49 27.78
N ARG A 79 -28.00 -31.16 27.70
CA ARG A 79 -28.76 -30.22 28.55
C ARG A 79 -29.14 -28.94 27.79
N PRO A 80 -30.37 -28.40 27.98
CA PRO A 80 -30.91 -27.30 27.18
C PRO A 80 -30.85 -25.95 27.92
N THR A 81 -30.75 -24.83 27.18
CA THR A 81 -31.55 -23.60 27.48
C THR A 81 -31.48 -22.60 26.34
N ALA A 82 -32.64 -21.98 26.08
CA ALA A 82 -32.94 -21.12 24.96
C ALA A 82 -32.45 -19.67 25.16
N GLN A 83 -32.01 -19.04 24.07
CA GLN A 83 -32.23 -17.62 23.80
C GLN A 83 -32.24 -17.41 22.27
N GLN A 84 -33.45 -17.41 21.70
CA GLN A 84 -33.71 -16.92 20.36
C GLN A 84 -33.40 -15.42 20.32
N LEU A 85 -32.31 -15.04 19.66
CA LEU A 85 -32.07 -13.69 19.20
C LEU A 85 -32.46 -13.61 17.73
N HIS A 86 -33.70 -13.17 17.50
CA HIS A 86 -34.11 -12.63 16.21
C HIS A 86 -33.33 -11.33 15.94
N ALA A 87 -32.42 -11.40 14.97
CA ALA A 87 -32.23 -10.43 13.89
C ALA A 87 -30.85 -10.73 13.25
N ALA A 88 -30.78 -11.72 12.37
CA ALA A 88 -29.67 -11.75 11.42
C ALA A 88 -29.76 -10.44 10.62
N PRO A 89 -28.77 -9.55 10.67
CA PRO A 89 -28.76 -8.44 9.74
C PRO A 89 -28.68 -9.06 8.35
N SER A 90 -29.54 -8.60 7.45
CA SER A 90 -29.65 -9.06 6.06
C SER A 90 -28.29 -9.43 5.44
N LEU A 91 -27.96 -10.72 5.39
CA LEU A 91 -26.75 -11.30 4.78
C LEU A 91 -26.64 -10.94 3.29
N SER A 92 -27.78 -10.69 2.65
CA SER A 92 -27.88 -10.15 1.29
C SER A 92 -27.28 -8.75 1.13
N ARG A 93 -27.12 -7.96 2.20
CA ARG A 93 -26.37 -6.69 2.17
C ARG A 93 -24.86 -6.90 2.22
N LEU A 94 -24.35 -7.91 2.93
CA LEU A 94 -22.90 -8.21 2.98
C LEU A 94 -22.42 -8.88 1.69
N GLN A 95 -23.22 -9.75 1.06
CA GLN A 95 -22.90 -10.39 -0.23
C GLN A 95 -22.75 -9.38 -1.39
N ARG A 96 -23.39 -8.20 -1.28
CA ARG A 96 -23.39 -7.18 -2.32
C ARG A 96 -22.13 -6.32 -2.36
N PHE A 97 -21.32 -6.31 -1.30
CA PHE A 97 -20.13 -5.45 -1.21
C PHE A 97 -18.87 -6.07 -1.84
N ASN A 98 -18.89 -7.35 -2.23
CA ASN A 98 -17.71 -8.07 -2.73
C ASN A 98 -17.96 -8.89 -4.01
N SER A 99 -19.05 -8.68 -4.75
CA SER A 99 -19.27 -9.34 -6.04
C SER A 99 -18.98 -8.38 -7.19
N TYR A 100 -17.97 -8.72 -8.00
CA TYR A 100 -17.70 -8.05 -9.26
C TYR A 100 -18.59 -8.65 -10.37
N ASP A 101 -19.34 -7.81 -11.07
CA ASP A 101 -20.14 -8.15 -12.24
C ASP A 101 -19.60 -7.45 -13.49
N ILE A 102 -19.06 -8.22 -14.44
CA ILE A 102 -18.47 -7.71 -15.69
C ILE A 102 -19.42 -6.81 -16.50
N SER A 103 -20.74 -6.98 -16.35
CA SER A 103 -21.72 -6.21 -17.11
C SER A 103 -22.03 -4.85 -16.49
N ARG A 104 -21.68 -4.65 -15.21
CA ARG A 104 -22.06 -3.48 -14.42
C ARG A 104 -20.87 -2.74 -13.83
N ASP A 105 -19.77 -3.44 -13.61
CA ASP A 105 -18.62 -2.94 -12.88
C ASP A 105 -17.41 -2.73 -13.78
N THR A 106 -16.62 -1.72 -13.43
CA THR A 106 -15.31 -1.48 -14.01
C THR A 106 -14.27 -2.07 -13.08
N LEU A 107 -13.47 -3.01 -13.61
CA LEU A 107 -12.40 -3.64 -12.86
C LEU A 107 -11.13 -2.79 -12.95
N TYR A 108 -10.48 -2.62 -11.81
CA TYR A 108 -9.18 -1.97 -11.68
C TYR A 108 -8.17 -2.93 -11.07
N VAL A 109 -6.92 -2.80 -11.47
CA VAL A 109 -5.80 -3.61 -10.98
C VAL A 109 -4.71 -2.72 -10.41
N SER A 110 -4.10 -3.17 -9.31
CA SER A 110 -2.98 -2.48 -8.69
C SER A 110 -1.77 -2.44 -9.62
N LYS A 111 -1.17 -1.26 -9.74
CA LYS A 111 0.08 -0.94 -10.44
C LYS A 111 1.01 -0.19 -9.48
N CYS A 112 2.29 -0.14 -9.80
CA CYS A 112 3.26 0.50 -8.94
C CYS A 112 4.40 1.11 -9.76
N ILE A 113 4.81 2.33 -9.40
CA ILE A 113 6.07 2.94 -9.82
C ILE A 113 6.98 2.98 -8.59
N CYS A 114 8.24 2.58 -8.75
CA CYS A 114 9.20 2.48 -7.65
C CYS A 114 10.52 3.19 -8.01
N LEU A 115 11.06 3.93 -7.06
CA LEU A 115 12.42 4.50 -7.10
C LEU A 115 13.29 3.83 -6.06
N ILE A 116 14.51 3.48 -6.47
CA ILE A 116 15.54 2.92 -5.59
C ILE A 116 16.67 3.93 -5.49
N THR A 117 16.99 4.35 -4.27
CA THR A 117 17.98 5.40 -4.00
C THR A 117 19.00 4.97 -2.95
N PRO A 118 20.22 5.52 -2.97
CA PRO A 118 21.25 5.23 -1.97
C PRO A 118 21.02 5.95 -0.63
N MET A 119 20.10 6.92 -0.56
CA MET A 119 19.78 7.70 0.64
C MET A 119 18.27 7.82 0.84
N ALA A 120 17.84 7.93 2.10
CA ALA A 120 16.43 7.91 2.50
C ALA A 120 15.70 9.24 2.28
N PHE A 121 15.71 9.79 1.06
CA PHE A 121 14.99 11.03 0.71
C PHE A 121 13.50 10.75 0.44
N ALA A 122 12.78 10.29 1.47
CA ALA A 122 11.40 9.83 1.36
C ALA A 122 10.46 10.89 0.82
N HIS A 123 10.55 12.13 1.30
CA HIS A 123 9.70 13.23 0.85
C HIS A 123 9.97 13.56 -0.63
N ALA A 124 11.24 13.68 -1.02
CA ALA A 124 11.60 13.97 -2.40
C ALA A 124 11.13 12.88 -3.36
N CYS A 125 11.34 11.60 -3.02
CA CYS A 125 10.93 10.48 -3.84
C CYS A 125 9.40 10.38 -3.96
N ARG A 126 8.67 10.61 -2.86
CA ARG A 126 7.20 10.73 -2.87
C ARG A 126 6.75 11.79 -3.88
N ARG A 127 7.31 13.00 -3.81
CA ARG A 127 6.98 14.11 -4.71
C ARG A 127 7.25 13.78 -6.18
N VAL A 128 8.37 13.11 -6.48
CA VAL A 128 8.69 12.66 -7.85
C VAL A 128 7.66 11.65 -8.34
N LEU A 129 7.38 10.61 -7.54
CA LEU A 129 6.44 9.54 -7.90
C LEU A 129 5.02 10.05 -8.09
N GLU A 130 4.53 10.92 -7.19
CA GLU A 130 3.22 11.57 -7.30
C GLU A 130 3.11 12.38 -8.58
N GLN A 131 4.13 13.18 -8.91
CA GLN A 131 4.14 14.00 -10.12
C GLN A 131 4.22 13.15 -11.40
N LEU A 132 5.01 12.07 -11.41
CA LEU A 132 5.05 11.13 -12.54
C LEU A 132 3.71 10.43 -12.74
N HIS A 133 3.10 9.93 -11.67
CA HIS A 133 1.78 9.30 -11.73
C HIS A 133 0.72 10.29 -12.23
N GLN A 134 0.73 11.53 -11.72
CA GLN A 134 -0.14 12.59 -12.21
C GLN A 134 0.10 12.87 -13.71
N ALA A 135 1.35 12.82 -14.18
CA ALA A 135 1.69 13.03 -15.59
C ALA A 135 1.15 11.95 -16.51
N VAL A 136 1.19 10.69 -16.07
CA VAL A 136 0.68 9.53 -16.82
C VAL A 136 -0.85 9.51 -16.86
N THR A 137 -1.51 9.93 -15.78
CA THR A 137 -2.96 9.85 -15.64
C THR A 137 -3.70 11.12 -16.08
N SER A 138 -2.99 12.23 -16.25
CA SER A 138 -3.58 13.51 -16.67
C SER A 138 -4.08 13.44 -18.12
N PRO A 139 -5.25 14.04 -18.41
CA PRO A 139 -5.70 14.20 -19.80
C PRO A 139 -4.85 15.21 -20.58
N GLN A 140 -4.17 16.12 -19.88
CA GLN A 140 -3.25 17.09 -20.48
C GLN A 140 -1.82 16.53 -20.45
N PRO A 141 -1.08 16.59 -21.57
CA PRO A 141 0.29 16.12 -21.61
C PRO A 141 1.21 17.01 -20.75
N PRO A 142 2.25 16.43 -20.14
CA PRO A 142 3.24 17.21 -19.40
C PRO A 142 4.08 18.12 -20.34
N PRO A 143 4.77 19.13 -19.79
CA PRO A 143 5.56 20.09 -20.59
C PRO A 143 6.69 19.47 -21.43
N LEU A 144 7.25 18.34 -20.99
CA LEU A 144 8.26 17.56 -21.71
C LEU A 144 7.80 16.10 -21.82
N PRO A 145 8.36 15.29 -22.74
CA PRO A 145 8.12 13.85 -22.76
C PRO A 145 8.40 13.21 -21.39
N LEU A 146 7.59 12.23 -20.99
CA LEU A 146 7.70 11.59 -19.67
C LEU A 146 9.10 11.02 -19.42
N GLU A 147 9.71 10.47 -20.48
CA GLU A 147 11.06 9.92 -20.50
C GLU A 147 12.12 10.95 -20.14
N SER A 148 11.89 12.24 -20.44
CA SER A 148 12.83 13.32 -20.06
C SER A 148 12.88 13.52 -18.56
N TYR A 149 11.73 13.42 -17.87
CA TYR A 149 11.67 13.51 -16.41
C TYR A 149 12.27 12.28 -15.74
N VAL A 150 12.01 11.09 -16.30
CA VAL A 150 12.64 9.84 -15.84
C VAL A 150 14.15 9.91 -16.01
N TYR A 151 14.63 10.33 -17.19
CA TYR A 151 16.04 10.50 -17.48
C TYR A 151 16.70 11.49 -16.52
N ASN A 152 16.08 12.65 -16.31
CA ASN A 152 16.59 13.66 -15.39
C ASN A 152 16.81 13.10 -13.97
N VAL A 153 15.81 12.40 -13.42
CA VAL A 153 15.91 11.82 -12.06
C VAL A 153 16.98 10.74 -11.98
N LEU A 154 17.15 9.93 -13.03
CA LEU A 154 18.08 8.80 -13.02
C LEU A 154 19.53 9.19 -13.31
N TYR A 155 19.76 10.20 -14.15
CA TYR A 155 21.09 10.47 -14.72
C TYR A 155 21.60 11.89 -14.48
N GLU A 156 20.73 12.88 -14.31
CA GLU A 156 21.12 14.30 -14.23
C GLU A 156 21.07 14.85 -12.80
N VAL A 157 20.13 14.38 -11.97
CA VAL A 157 19.99 14.84 -10.58
C VAL A 157 21.07 14.20 -9.71
N PRO A 158 22.06 14.97 -9.21
CA PRO A 158 23.11 14.42 -8.36
C PRO A 158 22.60 14.20 -6.93
N LEU A 159 23.36 13.47 -6.10
CA LEU A 159 23.12 13.48 -4.66
C LEU A 159 23.52 14.84 -4.06
N PRO A 160 22.76 15.38 -3.09
CA PRO A 160 23.18 16.57 -2.37
C PRO A 160 24.54 16.34 -1.68
N PRO A 161 25.46 17.31 -1.73
CA PRO A 161 26.66 17.30 -0.88
C PRO A 161 26.29 17.27 0.61
N VAL A 162 27.20 16.79 1.45
CA VAL A 162 27.01 16.78 2.92
C VAL A 162 26.73 18.20 3.42
N GLY A 163 25.69 18.36 4.25
CA GLY A 163 25.27 19.65 4.82
C GLY A 163 24.62 20.61 3.81
N ARG A 164 24.15 20.13 2.66
CA ARG A 164 23.54 20.95 1.61
C ARG A 164 22.16 20.43 1.21
N SER A 165 21.37 21.34 0.67
CA SER A 165 20.10 21.05 0.02
C SER A 165 20.25 21.11 -1.49
N LEU A 166 19.53 20.24 -2.19
CA LEU A 166 19.38 20.24 -3.63
C LEU A 166 17.93 20.53 -3.98
N LYS A 167 17.72 21.41 -4.95
CA LYS A 167 16.42 21.67 -5.57
C LYS A 167 16.55 21.37 -7.05
N PHE A 168 15.67 20.51 -7.56
CA PHE A 168 15.61 20.15 -8.98
C PHE A 168 14.17 20.23 -9.50
N SER A 169 14.02 20.25 -10.81
CA SER A 169 12.70 20.33 -11.46
C SER A 169 12.04 18.96 -11.51
N GLY A 170 10.86 18.83 -10.90
CA GLY A 170 9.93 17.74 -11.16
C GLY A 170 9.05 18.04 -12.38
N VAL A 171 8.02 17.21 -12.61
CA VAL A 171 7.08 17.40 -13.73
C VAL A 171 6.27 18.68 -13.60
N TYR A 172 5.69 18.90 -12.42
CA TYR A 172 4.73 19.97 -12.16
C TYR A 172 5.17 20.94 -11.06
N GLY A 173 6.35 20.73 -10.49
CA GLY A 173 6.90 21.62 -9.48
C GLY A 173 8.28 21.17 -9.02
N PRO A 174 9.00 22.03 -8.28
CA PRO A 174 10.31 21.68 -7.78
C PRO A 174 10.22 20.56 -6.75
N VAL A 175 11.26 19.74 -6.71
CA VAL A 175 11.50 18.75 -5.67
C VAL A 175 12.76 19.15 -4.91
N VAL A 176 12.73 19.00 -3.59
CA VAL A 176 13.84 19.37 -2.70
C VAL A 176 14.22 18.16 -1.87
N CYS A 177 15.52 17.92 -1.75
CA CYS A 177 16.08 16.99 -0.77
C CYS A 177 17.26 17.66 -0.05
N GLN A 178 17.49 17.26 1.20
CA GLN A 178 18.56 17.79 2.03
C GLN A 178 19.40 16.64 2.60
N ARG A 179 20.71 16.79 2.54
CA ARG A 179 21.65 15.89 3.22
C ARG A 179 22.19 16.58 4.47
N PRO A 180 21.92 16.06 5.68
CA PRO A 180 22.50 16.58 6.90
C PRO A 180 24.03 16.60 6.86
N SER A 181 24.62 17.53 7.60
CA SER A 181 26.04 17.58 7.91
C SER A 181 26.41 16.52 8.96
N THR A 182 27.71 16.28 9.14
CA THR A 182 28.20 15.33 10.16
C THR A 182 27.98 15.81 11.60
N ALA A 183 27.61 17.07 11.81
CA ALA A 183 27.33 17.65 13.13
C ALA A 183 25.82 17.64 13.47
N GLU A 184 24.98 17.14 12.56
CA GLU A 184 23.53 17.07 12.72
C GLU A 184 23.08 15.62 12.97
N LEU A 185 21.79 15.47 13.32
CA LEU A 185 21.17 14.15 13.40
C LEU A 185 21.24 13.44 12.03
N PRO A 186 21.28 12.09 12.03
CA PRO A 186 21.22 11.32 10.79
C PRO A 186 20.01 11.68 9.93
N LEU A 187 20.13 11.49 8.61
CA LEU A 187 19.02 11.72 7.69
C LEU A 187 17.78 10.94 8.12
N PHE A 188 16.73 11.67 8.45
CA PHE A 188 15.41 11.14 8.75
C PHE A 188 14.36 12.02 8.08
N ASP A 189 13.90 11.59 6.90
CA ASP A 189 12.97 12.36 6.04
C ASP A 189 11.52 11.86 6.16
N PHE A 190 11.20 11.20 7.29
CA PHE A 190 9.87 10.70 7.59
C PHE A 190 9.20 11.57 8.66
N PRO A 191 7.88 11.79 8.58
CA PRO A 191 7.15 12.59 9.55
C PRO A 191 7.06 11.83 10.89
N LEU A 192 7.92 12.20 11.84
CA LEU A 192 7.95 11.57 13.17
C LEU A 192 6.60 11.69 13.91
N GLN A 193 5.86 12.77 13.64
CA GLN A 193 4.52 12.99 14.18
C GLN A 193 3.57 11.81 13.87
N GLU A 194 3.61 11.25 12.67
CA GLU A 194 2.73 10.14 12.28
C GLU A 194 2.97 8.90 13.16
N VAL A 195 4.20 8.66 13.61
CA VAL A 195 4.52 7.55 14.53
C VAL A 195 3.78 7.72 15.86
N PHE A 196 3.79 8.93 16.41
CA PHE A 196 3.11 9.22 17.67
C PHE A 196 1.59 9.25 17.52
N GLU A 197 1.07 9.70 16.39
CA GLU A 197 -0.38 9.66 16.09
C GLU A 197 -0.90 8.22 15.93
N LEU A 198 -0.12 7.34 15.30
CA LEU A 198 -0.53 5.95 15.05
C LEU A 198 -0.34 5.05 16.27
N LEU A 199 0.77 5.20 17.00
CA LEU A 199 1.11 4.31 18.10
C LEU A 199 0.73 4.89 19.47
N GLY A 200 0.68 6.21 19.63
CA GLY A 200 0.60 6.85 20.94
C GLY A 200 1.93 6.77 21.70
N VAL A 201 2.09 7.66 22.71
CA VAL A 201 3.35 7.83 23.43
C VAL A 201 3.79 6.54 24.16
N GLU A 202 2.87 5.85 24.82
CA GLU A 202 3.19 4.64 25.60
C GLU A 202 3.77 3.52 24.73
N ASN A 203 3.17 3.27 23.56
CA ASN A 203 3.66 2.24 22.65
C ASN A 203 4.99 2.64 22.01
N VAL A 204 5.23 3.94 21.79
CA VAL A 204 6.53 4.44 21.30
C VAL A 204 7.62 4.22 22.36
N LEU A 205 7.34 4.47 23.64
CA LEU A 205 8.26 4.18 24.73
C LEU A 205 8.53 2.68 24.88
N GLN A 206 7.49 1.85 24.74
CA GLN A 206 7.64 0.40 24.73
C GLN A 206 8.51 -0.06 23.56
N LEU A 207 8.25 0.44 22.35
CA LEU A 207 9.03 0.16 21.15
C LEU A 207 10.51 0.52 21.34
N PHE A 208 10.76 1.70 21.90
CA PHE A 208 12.10 2.17 22.21
C PHE A 208 12.80 1.26 23.24
N THR A 209 12.08 0.87 24.29
CA THR A 209 12.60 -0.05 25.32
C THR A 209 12.92 -1.42 24.72
N CYS A 210 12.03 -1.97 23.90
CA CYS A 210 12.26 -3.22 23.18
C CYS A 210 13.50 -3.14 22.28
N ALA A 211 13.70 -2.01 21.58
CA ALA A 211 14.87 -1.81 20.74
C ALA A 211 16.18 -1.74 21.55
N LEU A 212 16.19 -1.06 22.70
CA LEU A 212 17.35 -1.01 23.60
C LEU A 212 17.70 -2.37 24.22
N LEU A 213 16.71 -3.24 24.37
CA LEU A 213 16.88 -4.61 24.87
C LEU A 213 17.12 -5.64 23.75
N GLU A 214 17.28 -5.19 22.49
CA GLU A 214 17.46 -6.04 21.31
C GLU A 214 16.36 -7.10 21.13
N ILE A 215 15.12 -6.79 21.56
CA ILE A 215 13.98 -7.69 21.43
C ILE A 215 13.52 -7.72 19.96
N GLN A 216 13.04 -8.88 19.51
CA GLN A 216 12.39 -9.00 18.21
C GLN A 216 11.06 -8.25 18.19
N ILE A 217 10.95 -7.27 17.29
CA ILE A 217 9.77 -6.40 17.18
C ILE A 217 9.07 -6.70 15.86
N LEU A 218 7.74 -6.93 15.94
CA LEU A 218 6.86 -7.00 14.79
C LEU A 218 5.81 -5.90 14.87
N LEU A 219 5.78 -5.04 13.87
CA LEU A 219 4.72 -4.04 13.69
C LEU A 219 3.75 -4.52 12.62
N TYR A 220 2.45 -4.47 12.91
CA TYR A 220 1.40 -4.84 11.97
C TYR A 220 0.46 -3.65 11.76
N SER A 221 0.18 -3.35 10.49
CA SER A 221 -0.82 -2.36 10.10
C SER A 221 -1.72 -2.93 9.01
N GLN A 222 -3.02 -2.66 9.12
CA GLN A 222 -3.99 -2.98 8.06
C GLN A 222 -3.95 -1.96 6.91
N ARG A 223 -3.40 -0.76 7.16
CA ARG A 223 -3.27 0.34 6.19
C ARG A 223 -1.81 0.53 5.77
N GLU A 224 -1.59 0.83 4.49
CA GLU A 224 -0.32 1.43 4.02
C GLU A 224 -0.39 2.93 4.22
#